data_AF-A0A954W360-F1
#
_entry.id   AF-A0A954W360-F1
#
_cell.length_a   1.000
_cell.length_b   1.000
_cell.length_c   1.000
_cell.angle_alpha   90.00
_cell.angle_beta   90.00
_cell.angle_gamma   90.00
#
_symmetry.space_group_name_H-M   'P 1'
#
loop_
_entity.id
_entity.type
_entity.pdbx_description
1 polymer ?
#
loop_
_entity_poly.entity_id
_entity_poly.type
_entity_poly.pdbx_seq_one_letter_code
_entity_poly.pdbx_strand_id
1 'polypeptide(L)'
;FEINADPADAGFQVQNLSPFLNVTPARLQRRRSFLQQLDANQAEFEQTNSTFQPRHDVFEQAFRMAVSSKAKQAFDLDQETADVRNRYGRKSIGQCCLLARRLIERGVRFVTVNNTGWDTHASLVTRLQEGFTGAKTPVGLGPSFDQAFATLITDLENRNLLDETLVVVMGEFGRTPKLNTEGGRDHWP
;
A
#
# COMPACT_ATOMS: atom_id res chain seq x y z
N PHE A 1 -6.56 -1.25 -5.20
CA PHE A 1 -5.47 -2.22 -5.41
C PHE A 1 -4.77 -2.38 -4.07
N GLU A 2 -4.52 -3.61 -3.62
CA GLU A 2 -3.89 -3.91 -2.34
C GLU A 2 -2.56 -4.64 -2.59
N ILE A 3 -1.58 -4.40 -1.73
CA ILE A 3 -0.24 -4.99 -1.83
C ILE A 3 -0.12 -6.06 -0.76
N ASN A 4 0.12 -7.31 -1.18
CA ASN A 4 0.25 -8.47 -0.29
C ASN A 4 1.74 -8.80 0.01
N ALA A 5 2.59 -7.79 0.13
CA ALA A 5 4.02 -7.92 0.40
C ALA A 5 4.52 -6.71 1.21
N ASP A 6 5.54 -6.90 2.06
CA ASP A 6 6.10 -5.82 2.87
C ASP A 6 7.13 -4.99 2.07
N PRO A 7 6.91 -3.68 1.87
CA PRO A 7 7.88 -2.81 1.19
C PRO A 7 9.24 -2.68 1.89
N ALA A 8 9.36 -3.15 3.14
CA ALA A 8 10.63 -3.25 3.85
C ALA A 8 11.52 -4.43 3.43
N ASP A 9 10.96 -5.45 2.78
CA ASP A 9 11.72 -6.62 2.36
C ASP A 9 12.70 -6.30 1.23
N ALA A 10 13.91 -6.87 1.31
CA ALA A 10 14.97 -6.65 0.31
C ALA A 10 14.62 -7.13 -1.11
N GLY A 11 13.61 -8.00 -1.24
CA GLY A 11 13.11 -8.51 -2.52
C GLY A 11 11.71 -8.02 -2.86
N PHE A 12 11.27 -6.89 -2.27
CA PHE A 12 9.91 -6.38 -2.46
C PHE A 12 9.56 -6.21 -3.94
N GLN A 13 8.53 -6.94 -4.37
CA GLN A 13 7.91 -6.80 -5.68
C GLN A 13 6.41 -6.95 -5.57
N VAL A 14 5.68 -6.16 -6.35
CA VAL A 14 4.23 -6.29 -6.44
C VAL A 14 3.89 -7.48 -7.35
N GLN A 15 3.47 -8.60 -6.74
CA GLN A 15 3.20 -9.88 -7.42
C GLN A 15 2.31 -9.74 -8.66
N ASN A 16 1.31 -8.85 -8.63
CA ASN A 16 0.33 -8.67 -9.69
C ASN A 16 0.75 -7.68 -10.80
N LEU A 17 1.96 -7.14 -10.76
CA LEU A 17 2.50 -6.22 -11.78
C LEU A 17 3.65 -6.86 -12.59
N SER A 18 4.09 -8.06 -12.23
CA SER A 18 5.07 -8.83 -12.99
C SER A 18 4.36 -9.57 -14.13
N PRO A 19 4.84 -9.48 -15.38
CA PRO A 19 4.29 -10.28 -16.46
C PRO A 19 4.47 -11.76 -16.13
N PHE A 20 3.42 -12.57 -16.30
CA PHE A 20 3.51 -14.02 -16.18
C PHE A 20 4.66 -14.52 -17.05
N LEU A 21 5.69 -15.10 -16.43
CA LEU A 21 6.97 -15.49 -17.06
C LEU A 21 6.81 -16.40 -18.31
N ASN A 22 5.64 -17.01 -18.50
CA ASN A 22 5.34 -17.94 -19.59
C ASN A 22 4.30 -17.42 -20.61
N VAL A 23 3.98 -16.11 -20.60
CA VAL A 23 3.05 -15.53 -21.57
C VAL A 23 3.72 -14.42 -22.37
N THR A 24 3.96 -14.69 -23.66
CA THR A 24 4.53 -13.70 -24.57
C THR A 24 3.56 -12.54 -24.78
N PRO A 25 4.06 -11.33 -25.10
CA PRO A 25 3.21 -10.18 -25.44
C PRO A 25 2.18 -10.49 -26.53
N ALA A 26 2.60 -11.24 -27.57
CA ALA A 26 1.72 -11.67 -28.66
C ALA A 26 0.58 -12.60 -28.17
N ARG A 27 0.87 -13.49 -27.21
CA ARG A 27 -0.14 -14.38 -26.61
C ARG A 27 -1.10 -13.62 -25.71
N LEU A 28 -0.61 -12.63 -24.95
CA LEU A 28 -1.45 -11.72 -24.15
C LEU A 28 -2.39 -10.92 -25.05
N GLN A 29 -1.88 -10.31 -26.12
CA GLN A 29 -2.68 -9.52 -27.05
C GLN A 29 -3.77 -10.36 -27.73
N ARG A 30 -3.45 -11.59 -28.15
CA ARG A 30 -4.43 -12.52 -28.75
C ARG A 30 -5.54 -12.92 -27.76
N ARG A 31 -5.20 -13.14 -26.49
CA ARG A 31 -6.20 -13.43 -25.44
C ARG A 31 -7.12 -12.24 -25.21
N ARG A 32 -6.56 -11.03 -25.17
CA ARG A 32 -7.33 -9.79 -25.04
C ARG A 32 -8.29 -9.58 -26.21
N SER A 33 -7.83 -9.74 -27.45
CA SER A 33 -8.70 -9.60 -28.62
C SER A 33 -9.82 -10.64 -28.66
N PHE A 34 -9.56 -11.87 -28.21
CA PHE A 34 -10.57 -12.91 -28.14
C PHE A 34 -11.63 -12.63 -27.06
N LEU A 35 -11.22 -12.15 -25.88
CA LEU A 35 -12.15 -11.71 -24.83
C LEU A 35 -13.05 -10.58 -25.33
N GLN A 36 -12.49 -9.57 -26.02
CA GLN A 36 -13.28 -8.48 -26.60
C GLN A 36 -14.33 -8.97 -27.61
N GLN A 37 -14.02 -10.00 -28.42
CA GLN A 37 -14.96 -10.59 -29.35
C GLN A 37 -16.07 -11.38 -28.64
N LEU A 38 -15.73 -12.15 -27.60
CA LEU A 38 -16.72 -12.86 -26.80
C LEU A 38 -17.67 -11.90 -26.08
N ASP A 39 -17.14 -10.86 -25.46
CA ASP A 39 -17.93 -9.84 -24.76
C ASP A 39 -18.87 -9.12 -25.74
N ALA A 40 -18.40 -8.80 -26.96
CA ALA A 40 -19.24 -8.19 -28.00
C ALA A 40 -20.38 -9.10 -28.46
N ASN A 41 -20.08 -10.38 -28.70
CA ASN A 41 -21.09 -11.38 -29.10
C ASN A 41 -22.12 -11.62 -27.98
N GLN A 42 -21.66 -11.66 -26.72
CA GLN A 42 -22.53 -11.80 -25.57
C GLN A 42 -23.45 -10.58 -25.41
N ALA A 43 -22.90 -9.36 -25.56
CA ALA A 43 -23.69 -8.14 -25.51
C ALA A 43 -24.75 -8.07 -26.63
N GLU A 44 -24.45 -8.56 -27.84
CA GLU A 44 -25.41 -8.65 -28.94
C GLU A 44 -26.55 -9.65 -28.63
N PHE A 45 -26.22 -10.79 -28.03
CA PHE A 45 -27.20 -11.82 -27.65
C PHE A 45 -28.08 -11.39 -26.45
N GLU A 46 -27.50 -10.66 -25.49
CA GLU A 46 -28.15 -10.27 -24.24
C GLU A 46 -28.87 -8.91 -24.30
N GLN A 47 -28.89 -8.20 -25.44
CA GLN A 47 -29.74 -7.02 -25.66
C GLN A 47 -31.25 -7.26 -25.41
N THR A 48 -31.66 -8.52 -25.25
CA THR A 48 -33.01 -8.95 -24.86
C THR A 48 -33.26 -8.95 -23.33
N ASN A 49 -32.23 -8.85 -22.47
CA ASN A 49 -32.36 -8.83 -21.01
C ASN A 49 -31.57 -7.66 -20.40
N SER A 50 -32.29 -6.72 -19.77
CA SER A 50 -31.82 -5.40 -19.33
C SER A 50 -30.85 -5.37 -18.12
N THR A 51 -30.16 -6.46 -17.80
CA THR A 51 -29.37 -6.58 -16.55
C THR A 51 -27.87 -6.80 -16.77
N PHE A 52 -27.40 -6.93 -18.02
CA PHE A 52 -25.98 -7.15 -18.27
C PHE A 52 -25.20 -5.83 -18.35
N GLN A 53 -24.29 -5.62 -17.39
CA GLN A 53 -23.22 -4.64 -17.50
C GLN A 53 -21.92 -5.40 -17.79
N PRO A 54 -21.29 -5.20 -18.97
CA PRO A 54 -20.03 -5.85 -19.29
C PRO A 54 -18.97 -5.52 -18.23
N ARG A 55 -18.32 -6.54 -17.65
CA ARG A 55 -17.17 -6.37 -16.72
C ARG A 55 -15.89 -5.91 -17.43
N HIS A 56 -15.99 -5.52 -18.69
CA HIS A 56 -14.90 -5.14 -19.58
C HIS A 56 -14.04 -4.01 -18.99
N ASP A 57 -14.67 -3.01 -18.38
CA ASP A 57 -13.96 -1.83 -17.87
C ASP A 57 -13.00 -2.16 -16.72
N VAL A 58 -13.41 -3.04 -15.81
CA VAL A 58 -12.57 -3.48 -14.68
C VAL A 58 -11.38 -4.30 -15.18
N PHE A 59 -11.62 -5.21 -16.14
CA PHE A 59 -10.54 -6.00 -16.74
C PHE A 59 -9.55 -5.12 -17.50
N GLU A 60 -10.03 -4.20 -18.34
CA GLU A 60 -9.18 -3.29 -19.10
C GLU A 60 -8.38 -2.36 -18.19
N GLN A 61 -8.98 -1.84 -17.12
CA GLN A 61 -8.27 -1.03 -16.14
C GLN A 61 -7.18 -1.82 -15.41
N ALA A 62 -7.49 -3.05 -14.96
CA ALA A 62 -6.51 -3.94 -14.35
C ALA A 62 -5.37 -4.31 -15.32
N PHE A 63 -5.71 -4.63 -16.58
CA PHE A 63 -4.75 -4.93 -17.62
C PHE A 63 -3.82 -3.75 -17.88
N ARG A 64 -4.38 -2.53 -18.03
CA ARG A 64 -3.60 -1.29 -18.20
C ARG A 64 -2.65 -1.06 -17.03
N MET A 65 -3.08 -1.28 -15.79
CA MET A 65 -2.20 -1.18 -14.62
C MET A 65 -1.06 -2.22 -14.68
N ALA A 66 -1.38 -3.48 -14.99
CA ALA A 66 -0.39 -4.57 -15.05
C ALA A 66 0.68 -4.38 -16.13
N VAL A 67 0.32 -3.78 -17.28
CA VAL A 67 1.27 -3.53 -18.37
C VAL A 67 1.91 -2.14 -18.33
N SER A 68 1.43 -1.23 -17.47
CA SER A 68 1.93 0.15 -17.39
C SER A 68 3.32 0.21 -16.77
N SER A 69 4.30 0.68 -17.54
CA SER A 69 5.65 0.96 -17.05
C SER A 69 5.63 2.02 -15.94
N LYS A 70 4.79 3.06 -16.07
CA LYS A 70 4.62 4.10 -15.04
C LYS A 70 4.10 3.52 -13.73
N ALA A 71 3.15 2.57 -13.79
CA ALA A 71 2.64 1.90 -12.61
C ALA A 71 3.74 1.07 -11.93
N LYS A 72 4.50 0.28 -12.69
CA LYS A 72 5.62 -0.52 -12.15
C LYS A 72 6.67 0.36 -11.47
N GLN A 73 7.07 1.45 -12.11
CA GLN A 73 8.03 2.40 -11.54
C GLN A 73 7.51 3.03 -10.23
N ALA A 74 6.20 3.18 -10.06
CA ALA A 74 5.62 3.69 -8.81
C ALA A 74 5.97 2.80 -7.61
N PHE A 75 5.89 1.48 -7.80
CA PHE A 75 6.14 0.49 -6.76
C PHE A 75 7.61 0.07 -6.61
N ASP A 76 8.47 0.51 -7.52
CA ASP A 76 9.90 0.24 -7.47
C ASP A 76 10.61 1.19 -6.49
N LEU A 77 10.80 0.71 -5.26
CA LEU A 77 11.50 1.44 -4.20
C LEU A 77 13.03 1.43 -4.36
N ASP A 78 13.59 0.62 -5.26
CA ASP A 78 15.04 0.59 -5.49
C ASP A 78 15.52 1.79 -6.31
N GLN A 79 14.58 2.54 -6.89
CA GLN A 79 14.85 3.85 -7.49
C GLN A 79 15.06 4.97 -6.46
N GLU A 80 14.80 4.72 -5.18
CA GLU A 80 15.06 5.69 -4.11
C GLU A 80 16.45 5.46 -3.52
N THR A 81 17.16 6.54 -3.19
CA THR A 81 18.47 6.41 -2.57
C THR A 81 18.37 5.77 -1.18
N ALA A 82 19.47 5.16 -0.74
CA ALA A 82 19.53 4.59 0.60
C ALA A 82 19.29 5.67 1.69
N ASP A 83 19.73 6.91 1.46
CA ASP A 83 19.46 8.01 2.37
C ASP A 83 17.96 8.29 2.51
N VAL A 84 17.24 8.44 1.40
CA VAL A 84 15.78 8.67 1.42
C VAL A 84 15.06 7.54 2.15
N ARG A 85 15.37 6.29 1.79
CA ARG A 85 14.76 5.13 2.46
C ARG A 85 15.13 5.04 3.94
N ASN A 86 16.29 5.56 4.38
CA ASN A 86 16.67 5.64 5.79
C ASN A 86 15.94 6.76 6.54
N ARG A 87 15.70 7.92 5.91
CA ARG A 87 14.94 9.02 6.51
C ARG A 87 13.54 8.56 6.93
N TYR A 88 12.85 7.83 6.07
CA TYR A 88 11.55 7.22 6.37
C TYR A 88 11.61 6.08 7.41
N GLY A 89 12.80 5.52 7.67
CA GLY A 89 12.96 4.32 8.49
C GLY A 89 12.74 3.03 7.70
N ARG A 90 13.46 1.96 8.08
CA ARG A 90 13.49 0.69 7.35
C ARG A 90 12.43 -0.33 7.76
N LYS A 91 11.55 0.03 8.67
CA LYS A 91 10.39 -0.79 9.04
C LYS A 91 9.27 -0.61 8.01
N SER A 92 8.33 -1.54 8.01
CA SER A 92 7.21 -1.57 7.07
C SER A 92 6.49 -0.23 6.96
N ILE A 93 6.12 0.41 8.08
CA ILE A 93 5.43 1.71 8.07
C ILE A 93 6.19 2.81 7.32
N GLY A 94 7.51 2.88 7.50
CA GLY A 94 8.36 3.85 6.80
C GLY A 94 8.37 3.62 5.29
N GLN A 95 8.55 2.38 4.87
CA GLN A 95 8.59 2.03 3.45
C GLN A 95 7.20 2.12 2.79
N CYS A 96 6.12 1.86 3.53
CA CYS A 96 4.75 2.10 3.10
C CYS A 96 4.46 3.60 2.91
N CYS A 97 4.89 4.47 3.84
CA CYS A 97 4.78 5.92 3.69
C CYS A 97 5.59 6.44 2.50
N LEU A 98 6.80 5.92 2.29
CA LEU A 98 7.62 6.23 1.13
C LEU A 98 6.92 5.85 -0.18
N LEU A 99 6.34 4.66 -0.23
CA LEU A 99 5.58 4.19 -1.37
C LEU A 99 4.33 5.06 -1.61
N ALA A 100 3.62 5.45 -0.55
CA ALA A 100 2.47 6.35 -0.65
C ALA A 100 2.86 7.68 -1.30
N ARG A 101 3.98 8.28 -0.87
CA ARG A 101 4.53 9.50 -1.47
C ARG A 101 4.83 9.32 -2.96
N ARG A 102 5.45 8.20 -3.36
CA ARG A 102 5.70 7.85 -4.78
C ARG A 102 4.45 7.67 -5.62
N LEU A 103 3.35 7.19 -5.01
CA LEU A 103 2.06 7.04 -5.67
C LEU A 103 1.38 8.40 -5.86
N ILE A 104 1.40 9.25 -4.84
CA ILE A 104 0.86 10.61 -4.87
C ILE A 104 1.57 11.43 -5.96
N GLU A 105 2.91 11.40 -6.01
CA GLU A 105 3.72 12.05 -7.06
C GLU A 105 3.33 11.64 -8.49
N ARG A 106 2.77 10.45 -8.65
CA ARG A 106 2.35 9.91 -9.95
C ARG A 106 0.85 10.10 -10.21
N GLY A 107 0.18 10.90 -9.39
CA GLY A 107 -1.21 11.30 -9.54
C GLY A 107 -2.23 10.31 -8.97
N VAL A 108 -1.83 9.38 -8.09
CA VAL A 108 -2.79 8.52 -7.40
C VAL A 108 -3.59 9.35 -6.40
N ARG A 109 -4.91 9.43 -6.59
CA ARG A 109 -5.80 10.34 -5.84
C ARG A 109 -6.17 9.87 -4.43
N PHE A 110 -6.00 8.59 -4.14
CA PHE A 110 -6.37 8.00 -2.85
C PHE A 110 -5.42 6.87 -2.51
N VAL A 111 -4.73 7.00 -1.37
CA VAL A 111 -3.77 6.02 -0.89
C VAL A 111 -4.06 5.76 0.58
N THR A 112 -4.17 4.49 0.94
CA THR A 112 -4.31 4.05 2.34
C THR A 112 -3.02 3.37 2.76
N VAL A 113 -2.45 3.81 3.88
CA VAL A 113 -1.36 3.12 4.57
C VAL A 113 -1.92 2.50 5.83
N ASN A 114 -1.83 1.18 5.95
CA ASN A 114 -2.27 0.47 7.15
C ASN A 114 -1.07 0.22 8.07
N ASN A 115 -1.18 0.63 9.32
CA ASN A 115 -0.16 0.41 10.35
C ASN A 115 -0.76 -0.46 11.44
N THR A 116 -0.41 -1.75 11.45
CA THR A 116 -1.00 -2.73 12.37
C THR A 116 -0.15 -2.89 13.64
N GLY A 117 -0.68 -3.61 14.63
CA GLY A 117 0.08 -3.97 15.84
C GLY A 117 -0.11 -3.02 17.03
N TRP A 118 -1.01 -2.04 16.93
CA TRP A 118 -1.41 -1.12 18.02
C TRP A 118 -2.32 -1.74 19.08
N ASP A 119 -2.62 -3.05 18.96
CA ASP A 119 -3.17 -3.84 20.04
C ASP A 119 -2.09 -4.06 21.12
N THR A 120 -2.06 -3.13 22.08
CA THR A 120 -1.11 -3.12 23.20
C THR A 120 -1.81 -3.43 24.53
N HIS A 121 -2.66 -4.47 24.57
CA HIS A 121 -3.27 -4.96 25.81
C HIS A 121 -2.26 -5.62 26.76
N ALA A 122 -1.06 -5.95 26.28
CA ALA A 122 0.05 -6.45 27.07
C ALA A 122 1.38 -5.87 26.57
N SER A 123 2.40 -5.88 27.43
CA SER A 123 3.79 -5.52 27.07
C SER A 123 3.92 -4.14 26.37
N LEU A 124 3.10 -3.16 26.77
CA LEU A 124 2.98 -1.88 26.07
C LEU A 124 4.31 -1.14 25.97
N VAL A 125 5.11 -1.15 27.05
CA VAL A 125 6.42 -0.49 27.09
C VAL A 125 7.31 -1.02 25.98
N THR A 126 7.45 -2.35 25.90
CA THR A 126 8.28 -3.02 24.89
C THR A 126 7.76 -2.77 23.46
N ARG A 127 6.43 -2.74 23.26
CA ARG A 127 5.83 -2.56 21.92
C ARG A 127 5.91 -1.12 21.41
N LEU A 128 5.66 -0.14 22.27
CA LEU A 128 5.59 1.27 21.86
C LEU A 128 6.96 1.95 21.79
N GLN A 129 7.87 1.64 22.71
CA GLN A 129 9.21 2.25 22.74
C GLN A 129 10.15 1.60 21.74
N GLU A 130 11.28 2.26 21.47
CA GLU A 130 12.39 1.63 20.76
C GLU A 130 12.73 0.30 21.42
N GLY A 131 12.55 -0.78 20.67
CA GLY A 131 13.02 -2.09 21.13
C GLY A 131 14.49 -2.28 20.80
N PHE A 132 15.07 -3.30 21.40
CA PHE A 132 16.45 -3.70 21.20
C PHE A 132 16.57 -4.76 20.10
N THR A 133 17.75 -4.87 19.50
CA THR A 133 18.09 -5.90 18.52
C THR A 133 17.85 -7.29 19.11
N GLY A 134 17.01 -8.11 18.45
CA GLY A 134 16.68 -9.47 18.90
C GLY A 134 15.37 -9.61 19.68
N ALA A 135 14.57 -8.54 19.81
CA ALA A 135 13.21 -8.65 20.34
C ALA A 135 12.38 -9.67 19.54
N LYS A 136 11.74 -10.61 20.25
CA LYS A 136 10.86 -11.63 19.65
C LYS A 136 9.44 -11.10 19.37
N THR A 137 9.11 -9.93 19.90
CA THR A 137 7.84 -9.24 19.69
C THR A 137 8.05 -8.00 18.82
N PRO A 138 7.02 -7.53 18.08
CA PRO A 138 7.08 -6.25 17.38
C PRO A 138 7.29 -5.10 18.37
N VAL A 139 8.26 -4.24 18.07
CA VAL A 139 8.71 -3.13 18.94
C VAL A 139 8.91 -1.84 18.14
N GLY A 140 8.87 -0.70 18.83
CA GLY A 140 9.11 0.62 18.25
C GLY A 140 7.96 1.14 17.39
N LEU A 141 6.71 0.82 17.74
CA LEU A 141 5.53 1.31 17.03
C LEU A 141 5.46 2.84 17.02
N GLY A 142 5.69 3.48 18.18
CA GLY A 142 5.68 4.94 18.31
C GLY A 142 6.80 5.59 17.47
N PRO A 143 8.08 5.31 17.78
CA PRO A 143 9.21 5.93 17.08
C PRO A 143 9.21 5.69 15.56
N SER A 144 8.84 4.48 15.11
CA SER A 144 8.82 4.20 13.67
C SER A 144 7.67 4.90 12.95
N PHE A 145 6.50 5.03 13.58
CA PHE A 145 5.41 5.82 13.05
C PHE A 145 5.76 7.31 13.02
N ASP A 146 6.30 7.85 14.11
CA ASP A 146 6.71 9.24 14.23
C ASP A 146 7.72 9.63 13.13
N GLN A 147 8.79 8.83 12.99
CA GLN A 147 9.79 9.01 11.94
C GLN A 147 9.17 8.96 10.53
N ALA A 148 8.38 7.94 10.24
CA ALA A 148 7.77 7.74 8.93
C ALA A 148 6.80 8.88 8.57
N PHE A 149 5.95 9.27 9.52
CA PHE A 149 4.93 10.28 9.34
C PHE A 149 5.55 11.67 9.18
N ALA A 150 6.47 12.06 10.06
CA ALA A 150 7.17 13.33 9.96
C ALA A 150 7.93 13.46 8.63
N THR A 151 8.60 12.38 8.21
CA THR A 151 9.31 12.35 6.92
C THR A 151 8.33 12.46 5.75
N LEU A 152 7.18 11.79 5.79
CA LEU A 152 6.15 11.89 4.76
C LEU A 152 5.66 13.33 4.58
N ILE A 153 5.28 13.99 5.68
CA ILE A 153 4.81 15.39 5.64
C ILE A 153 5.90 16.30 5.06
N THR A 154 7.13 16.16 5.56
CA THR A 154 8.29 16.94 5.09
C THR A 154 8.58 16.72 3.60
N ASP A 155 8.54 15.48 3.11
CA ASP A 155 8.78 15.18 1.70
C ASP A 155 7.64 15.68 0.80
N LEU A 156 6.38 15.63 1.26
CA LEU A 156 5.25 16.20 0.52
C LEU A 156 5.37 17.73 0.43
N GLU A 157 5.76 18.39 1.52
CA GLU A 157 6.00 19.84 1.55
C GLU A 157 7.15 20.24 0.59
N ASN A 158 8.32 19.59 0.72
CA ASN A 158 9.50 19.86 -0.12
C ASN A 158 9.25 19.65 -1.62
N ARG A 159 8.22 18.89 -1.97
CA ARG A 159 7.83 18.59 -3.35
C ARG A 159 6.64 19.40 -3.83
N ASN A 160 6.13 20.33 -3.01
CA ASN A 160 4.93 21.13 -3.25
C ASN A 160 3.67 20.28 -3.49
N LEU A 161 3.61 19.10 -2.88
CA LEU A 161 2.47 18.18 -2.95
C LEU A 161 1.54 18.31 -1.75
N LEU A 162 2.04 18.83 -0.63
CA LEU A 162 1.25 18.94 0.61
C LEU A 162 0.06 19.90 0.44
N ASP A 163 0.23 20.98 -0.32
CA ASP A 163 -0.83 21.97 -0.59
C ASP A 163 -2.04 21.37 -1.34
N GLU A 164 -1.83 20.27 -2.08
CA GLU A 164 -2.87 19.56 -2.83
C GLU A 164 -3.26 18.20 -2.22
N THR A 165 -2.63 17.80 -1.11
CA THR A 165 -2.81 16.49 -0.49
C THR A 165 -3.31 16.61 0.94
N LEU A 166 -4.55 16.15 1.19
CA LEU A 166 -5.04 15.97 2.54
C LEU A 166 -4.45 14.69 3.15
N VAL A 167 -3.68 14.84 4.23
CA VAL A 167 -3.15 13.72 5.00
C VAL A 167 -3.98 13.53 6.27
N VAL A 168 -4.55 12.33 6.44
CA VAL A 168 -5.36 11.98 7.62
C VAL A 168 -4.71 10.82 8.36
N VAL A 169 -4.50 10.99 9.66
CA VAL A 169 -4.13 9.92 10.58
C VAL A 169 -5.31 9.67 11.49
N MET A 170 -5.76 8.43 11.53
CA MET A 170 -6.87 8.03 12.38
C MET A 170 -6.62 6.64 12.97
N GLY A 171 -7.14 6.43 14.17
CA GLY A 171 -7.28 5.13 14.80
C GLY A 171 -8.75 4.85 15.09
N GLU A 172 -9.01 3.72 15.74
CA GLU A 172 -10.36 3.25 16.07
C GLU A 172 -10.86 3.75 17.43
N PHE A 173 -10.03 3.64 18.49
CA PHE A 173 -10.37 4.02 19.86
C PHE A 173 -9.11 4.42 20.64
N GLY A 174 -9.33 5.13 21.74
CA GLY A 174 -8.28 5.48 22.69
C GLY A 174 -7.84 4.30 23.56
N ARG A 175 -6.88 4.56 24.43
CA ARG A 175 -6.37 3.61 25.43
C ARG A 175 -6.56 4.17 26.83
N THR A 176 -6.87 3.31 27.80
CA THR A 176 -7.02 3.70 29.20
C THR A 176 -5.80 4.48 29.71
N PRO A 177 -5.96 5.49 30.60
CA PRO A 177 -4.82 6.17 31.19
C PRO A 177 -4.03 5.28 32.18
N LYS A 178 -4.69 4.23 32.71
CA LYS A 178 -4.11 3.26 33.67
C LYS A 178 -3.60 2.01 32.94
N LEU A 179 -2.53 1.43 33.47
CA LEU A 179 -2.04 0.11 33.04
C LEU A 179 -2.93 -1.00 33.62
N ASN A 180 -3.16 -2.04 32.83
CA ASN A 180 -3.79 -3.28 33.28
C ASN A 180 -2.75 -4.24 33.91
N THR A 181 -3.20 -5.39 34.40
CA THR A 181 -2.34 -6.39 35.07
C THR A 181 -1.30 -7.03 34.13
N GLU A 182 -1.52 -6.96 32.82
CA GLU A 182 -0.62 -7.48 31.78
C GLU A 182 0.41 -6.43 31.32
N GLY A 183 0.47 -5.28 31.99
CA GLY A 183 1.37 -4.18 31.63
C GLY A 183 1.03 -3.52 30.29
N GLY A 184 -0.24 -3.61 29.87
CA GLY A 184 -0.79 -2.93 28.70
C GLY A 184 -1.90 -1.93 29.06
N ARG A 185 -2.71 -1.55 28.07
CA ARG A 185 -3.86 -0.65 28.23
C ARG A 185 -5.08 -1.16 27.47
N ASP A 186 -6.24 -1.04 28.10
CA ASP A 186 -7.52 -1.50 27.53
C ASP A 186 -8.17 -0.41 26.66
N HIS A 187 -9.26 -0.76 25.97
CA HIS A 187 -10.00 0.16 25.12
C HIS A 187 -10.63 1.31 25.90
N TRP A 188 -10.58 2.52 25.34
CA TRP A 188 -11.18 3.73 25.92
C TRP A 188 -11.96 4.52 24.85
N PRO A 189 -13.25 4.81 25.08
CA PRO A 189 -14.08 5.59 24.16
C PRO A 189 -13.76 7.09 24.19
#